data_AF-A0A9P5JZY6-F1
#
_entry.id   AF-A0A9P5JZY6-F1
#
_cell.length_a   1.000
_cell.length_b   1.000
_cell.length_c   1.000
_cell.angle_alpha   90.00
_cell.angle_beta   90.00
_cell.angle_gamma   90.00
#
_symmetry.space_group_name_H-M   'P 1'
#
loop_
_entity.id
_entity.type
_entity.pdbx_description
1 polymer ?
#
loop_
_entity_poly.entity_id
_entity_poly.type
_entity_poly.pdbx_seq_one_letter_code
_entity_poly.pdbx_strand_id
1 'polypeptide(L)' 'MAAERGTVEVVRVLLEHGANVGAEDNQGKTPFQIASANGEDEIMKQLSEHGAKGVL' A
#
# COMPACT_ATOMS: atom_id res chain seq x y z
N MET A 1 7.82 -4.25 15.25
CA MET A 1 7.12 -3.10 15.86
C MET A 1 7.67 -1.72 15.46
N ALA A 2 8.96 -1.38 15.59
CA ALA A 2 9.43 -0.06 15.14
C ALA A 2 9.51 0.06 13.60
N ALA A 3 9.99 -0.97 12.92
CA ALA A 3 10.08 -1.01 11.46
C ALA A 3 8.70 -0.93 10.78
N GLU A 4 7.73 -1.73 11.24
CA GLU A 4 6.35 -1.72 10.70
C GLU A 4 5.68 -0.35 10.85
N ARG A 5 5.84 0.32 12.00
CA ARG A 5 5.33 1.69 12.20
C ARG A 5 5.98 2.69 11.25
N GLY A 6 7.29 2.55 11.00
CA GLY A 6 8.01 3.36 10.02
C GLY A 6 7.49 3.14 8.60
N THR A 7 7.19 1.89 8.22
CA THR A 7 6.65 1.57 6.89
C THR A 7 5.27 2.19 6.69
N VAL A 8 4.36 2.06 7.66
CA VAL A 8 3.01 2.67 7.61
C VAL A 8 3.08 4.20 7.46
N GLU A 9 4.01 4.85 8.17
CA GLU A 9 4.21 6.29 8.07
C GLU A 9 4.68 6.70 6.68
N VAL A 10 5.67 5.99 6.13
CA VAL A 10 6.22 6.26 4.79
C VAL A 10 5.15 6.07 3.71
N VAL A 11 4.37 4.99 3.78
CA VAL A 11 3.26 4.76 2.84
C VAL A 11 2.27 5.92 2.90
N ARG A 12 1.87 6.35 4.09
CA ARG A 12 0.94 7.48 4.23
C ARG A 12 1.46 8.76 3.59
N VAL A 13 2.70 9.16 3.89
CA VAL A 13 3.30 10.39 3.34
C VAL A 13 3.35 10.32 1.81
N LEU A 14 3.70 9.18 1.23
CA LEU A 14 3.73 9.01 -0.22
C LEU A 14 2.33 9.17 -0.84
N LEU A 15 1.31 8.58 -0.22
CA LEU A 15 -0.08 8.69 -0.69
C LEU A 15 -0.62 10.12 -0.59
N GLU A 16 -0.34 10.82 0.50
CA GLU A 16 -0.68 12.24 0.68
C GLU A 16 -0.06 13.14 -0.40
N HIS A 17 1.11 12.74 -0.93
CA HIS A 17 1.80 13.45 -2.02
C HIS A 17 1.41 12.95 -3.43
N GLY A 18 0.32 12.18 -3.55
CA GLY A 18 -0.23 11.75 -4.84
C GLY A 18 0.47 10.55 -5.47
N ALA A 19 1.12 9.70 -4.67
CA ALA A 19 1.64 8.42 -5.18
C ALA A 19 0.54 7.60 -5.85
N ASN A 20 0.87 6.98 -6.98
CA ASN A 20 -0.08 6.17 -7.74
C ASN A 20 -0.32 4.81 -7.05
N VAL A 21 -1.50 4.65 -6.46
CA VAL A 21 -1.93 3.39 -5.81
C VAL A 21 -2.12 2.22 -6.76
N GLY A 22 -2.28 2.48 -8.06
CA GLY A 22 -2.41 1.47 -9.11
C GLY A 22 -1.11 1.20 -9.85
N ALA A 23 0.04 1.72 -9.38
CA ALA A 23 1.33 1.39 -9.97
C ALA A 23 1.62 -0.10 -9.78
N GLU A 24 2.15 -0.75 -10.81
CA GLU A 24 2.52 -2.16 -10.76
C GLU A 24 4.05 -2.30 -10.67
N ASP A 25 4.51 -3.30 -9.92
CA ASP A 25 5.90 -3.73 -9.96
C ASP A 25 6.21 -4.53 -11.25
N ASN A 26 7.45 -5.00 -11.39
CA ASN A 26 7.87 -5.79 -12.56
C ASN A 26 7.13 -7.15 -12.70
N GLN A 27 6.33 -7.55 -11.70
CA GLN A 27 5.52 -8.75 -11.70
C GLN A 27 4.03 -8.45 -11.90
N GLY A 28 3.66 -7.19 -12.18
CA GLY A 28 2.27 -6.77 -12.33
C GLY A 28 1.54 -6.64 -10.98
N LYS A 29 2.26 -6.56 -9.86
CA LYS A 29 1.63 -6.46 -8.53
C LYS A 29 1.46 -5.02 -8.11
N THR A 30 0.26 -4.66 -7.67
CA THR A 30 -0.01 -3.35 -7.06
C THR A 30 0.45 -3.32 -5.60
N PRO A 31 0.68 -2.12 -5.01
CA PRO A 31 0.94 -1.97 -3.58
C PRO A 31 -0.08 -2.70 -2.70
N PHE A 32 -1.36 -2.71 -3.11
CA PHE A 32 -2.44 -3.38 -2.38
C PHE A 32 -2.26 -4.90 -2.38
N GLN A 33 -1.91 -5.49 -3.54
CA GLN A 33 -1.68 -6.93 -3.66
C GLN A 33 -0.44 -7.38 -2.87
N ILE A 34 0.60 -6.54 -2.83
CA ILE A 34 1.81 -6.81 -2.02
C ILE A 34 1.46 -6.78 -0.53
N ALA A 35 0.78 -5.73 -0.06
CA ALA A 35 0.34 -5.61 1.33
C ALA A 35 -0.59 -6.76 1.74
N SER A 36 -1.49 -7.18 0.86
CA SER A 36 -2.40 -8.31 1.07
C SER A 36 -1.65 -9.64 1.20
N ALA A 37 -0.67 -9.90 0.33
CA ALA A 37 0.15 -11.12 0.41
C ALA A 37 0.98 -11.19 1.69
N ASN A 38 1.33 -10.04 2.27
CA ASN A 38 2.11 -9.94 3.50
C ASN A 38 1.26 -9.83 4.78
N GLY A 39 -0.06 -9.70 4.67
CA GLY A 39 -0.95 -9.49 5.83
C GLY A 39 -0.80 -8.11 6.49
N GLU A 40 -0.41 -7.09 5.73
CA GLU A 40 -0.19 -5.73 6.23
C GLU A 40 -1.51 -4.92 6.25
N ASP A 41 -2.40 -5.27 7.18
CA ASP A 41 -3.77 -4.73 7.25
C ASP A 41 -3.84 -3.19 7.29
N GLU A 42 -2.94 -2.55 8.03
CA GLU A 42 -2.92 -1.08 8.14
C GLU A 42 -2.51 -0.40 6.82
N ILE A 43 -1.57 -1.00 6.08
CA ILE A 43 -1.15 -0.51 4.76
C ILE A 43 -2.28 -0.72 3.76
N MET A 44 -2.95 -1.88 3.78
CA MET A 44 -4.13 -2.13 2.95
C MET A 44 -5.25 -1.13 3.20
N LYS A 45 -5.48 -0.76 4.46
CA LYS A 45 -6.47 0.25 4.83
C LYS A 45 -6.10 1.63 4.25
N GLN A 46 -4.87 2.09 4.45
CA GLN A 46 -4.40 3.37 3.89
C GLN A 46 -4.51 3.42 2.36
N LEU A 47 -4.12 2.35 1.69
CA LEU A 47 -4.24 2.22 0.24
C LEU A 47 -5.71 2.26 -0.21
N SER A 48 -6.61 1.59 0.51
CA SER A 48 -8.06 1.60 0.19
C SER A 48 -8.69 2.98 0.33
N GLU A 49 -8.30 3.74 1.37
CA GLU A 49 -8.75 5.12 1.58
C GLU A 49 -8.35 6.04 0.41
N HIS A 50 -7.26 5.70 -0.28
CA HIS A 50 -6.78 6.40 -1.48
C HIS A 50 -7.24 5.73 -2.79
N GLY A 51 -8.23 4.82 -2.72
CA GLY A 51 -8.87 4.23 -3.89
C GLY A 51 -8.18 3.00 -4.48
N ALA A 52 -7.14 2.46 -3.83
CA ALA A 52 -6.56 1.19 -4.23
C ALA A 52 -7.57 0.04 -4.04
N LYS A 53 -7.60 -0.91 -4.96
CA LYS A 53 -8.41 -2.12 -4.83
C LYS A 53 -7.56 -3.33 -5.15
N GLY A 54 -7.75 -4.41 -4.39
CA GLY A 54 -7.37 -5.74 -4.84
C GLY A 54 -8.32 -6.13 -5.95
N VAL A 55 -7.98 -5.82 -7.19
CA VAL A 55 -8.74 -6.31 -8.34
C VAL A 55 -8.53 -7.83 -8.36
N LEU A 56 -9.62 -8.56 -8.09
CA LEU A 56 -9.74 -10.01 -8.33
C LEU A 56 -9.94 -10.26 -9.82
#